data_AF-L1P4V8-F1
#
_entry.id   AF-L1P4V8-F1
#
_cell.length_a   1.000
_cell.length_b   1.000
_cell.length_c   1.000
_cell.angle_alpha   90.00
_cell.angle_beta   90.00
_cell.angle_gamma   90.00
#
_symmetry.space_group_name_H-M   'P 1'
#
loop_
_entity.id
_entity.type
_entity.pdbx_description
1 polymer ?
#
loop_
_entity_poly.entity_id
_entity_poly.type
_entity_poly.pdbx_seq_one_letter_code
_entity_poly.pdbx_strand_id
1 'polypeptide(L)'
;MNKQDRNIRTWKNKEGNLCFSYDMQDSMENPAIVIIILLVFIGIILFEYLYFNSYYSLIILPFLYSIIFVYWTFYPLKYNEKIEEYMMDKNVTLRLHNDVRKLGKDIYEKRRKFYKETKGTYGVVTGTYMLVLLSNNDILEYELKYHASKDNQKSTYCEFIKTPQKCSNSNRKKVIEIKSFINWLSSTKITERAKLLIIIFGILIIGLLMIFLGSFLYAKLGITKCIYFFIIYLVTYLLFKGIIHYKKNKILTIIDNILSFPYLLIVVIEPTFTILYSYLFLILFSIIPSMLIVLSLIFLFSINLSIETSVFITLSLASIIGTYGEKYIQWIIKEFSPLKNWGNHKYEEFQEELALYVIEKNNIIFFIYFIYLLYLFISNFIQIQYNRPLITVAIDNAVLKSFLIFIAFSNMINKSNQVDIEAKTLLNKIIKLITSHYKN
;
A
#
# COMPACT_ATOMS: atom_id res chain seq x y z
N MET A 1 -9.76 -19.67 -19.51
CA MET A 1 -8.63 -20.41 -20.12
C MET A 1 -9.20 -21.19 -21.29
N ASN A 2 -8.75 -20.93 -22.52
CA ASN A 2 -9.36 -21.48 -23.74
C ASN A 2 -9.00 -22.95 -23.98
N LYS A 3 -9.93 -23.66 -24.63
CA LYS A 3 -10.04 -25.12 -24.77
C LYS A 3 -9.01 -25.79 -25.70
N GLN A 4 -8.09 -25.03 -26.32
CA GLN A 4 -7.41 -25.46 -27.56
C GLN A 4 -5.98 -26.01 -27.42
N ASP A 5 -5.29 -25.82 -26.30
CA ASP A 5 -3.83 -26.13 -26.22
C ASP A 5 -3.46 -27.31 -25.32
N ARG A 6 -4.30 -28.35 -25.18
CA ARG A 6 -3.93 -29.50 -24.34
C ARG A 6 -4.08 -30.81 -25.10
N ASN A 7 -2.96 -31.46 -25.42
CA ASN A 7 -2.87 -32.83 -25.91
C ASN A 7 -3.30 -33.83 -24.80
N ILE A 8 -4.56 -33.78 -24.37
CA ILE A 8 -5.10 -34.69 -23.36
C ILE A 8 -5.83 -35.82 -24.08
N ARG A 9 -5.34 -37.04 -23.95
CA ARG A 9 -6.02 -38.25 -24.45
C ARG A 9 -6.81 -38.88 -23.31
N THR A 10 -8.07 -39.24 -23.55
CA THR A 10 -8.96 -39.83 -22.53
C THR A 10 -9.59 -41.13 -23.01
N TRP A 11 -9.67 -42.14 -22.15
CA TRP A 11 -10.37 -43.41 -22.43
C TRP A 11 -11.01 -43.98 -21.16
N LYS A 12 -11.76 -45.08 -21.30
CA LYS A 12 -12.31 -45.84 -20.15
C LYS A 12 -11.58 -47.16 -20.03
N ASN A 13 -11.22 -47.55 -18.80
CA ASN A 13 -10.63 -48.86 -18.54
C ASN A 13 -11.71 -49.97 -18.51
N LYS A 14 -11.32 -51.23 -18.31
CA LYS A 14 -12.22 -52.39 -18.23
C LYS A 14 -13.24 -52.32 -17.08
N GLU A 15 -12.94 -51.55 -16.03
CA GLU A 15 -13.80 -51.33 -14.86
C GLU A 15 -14.75 -50.11 -15.03
N GLY A 16 -14.63 -49.40 -16.16
CA GLY A 16 -15.37 -48.17 -16.45
C GLY A 16 -14.83 -46.92 -15.75
N ASN A 17 -13.64 -46.98 -15.15
CA ASN A 17 -12.90 -45.82 -14.64
C ASN A 17 -12.42 -44.95 -15.82
N LEU A 18 -12.38 -43.63 -15.62
CA LEU A 18 -11.85 -42.73 -16.64
C LEU A 18 -10.33 -42.65 -16.47
N CYS A 19 -9.61 -42.89 -17.56
CA CYS A 19 -8.17 -42.71 -17.65
C CYS A 19 -7.86 -41.53 -18.57
N PHE A 20 -6.82 -40.77 -18.24
CA PHE A 20 -6.30 -39.74 -19.12
C PHE A 20 -4.77 -39.66 -19.09
N SER A 21 -4.19 -39.27 -20.22
CA SER A 21 -2.77 -38.97 -20.37
C SER A 21 -2.60 -37.59 -20.98
N TYR A 22 -1.53 -36.90 -20.59
CA TYR A 22 -1.16 -35.59 -21.10
C TYR A 22 0.37 -35.48 -21.12
N ASP A 23 0.89 -34.58 -21.93
CA ASP A 23 2.31 -34.27 -21.99
C ASP A 23 2.71 -33.58 -20.68
N MET A 24 3.32 -34.33 -19.76
CA MET A 24 3.80 -33.79 -18.48
C MET A 24 5.02 -32.92 -18.74
N GLN A 25 5.01 -31.69 -18.21
CA GLN A 25 6.20 -30.85 -18.22
C GLN A 25 7.08 -31.19 -17.02
N ASP A 26 8.31 -31.60 -17.28
CA ASP A 26 9.28 -31.87 -16.23
C ASP A 26 9.88 -30.58 -15.68
N SER A 27 10.25 -30.61 -14.41
CA SER A 27 11.04 -29.52 -13.82
C SER A 27 12.37 -29.41 -14.58
N MET A 28 12.71 -28.21 -15.05
CA MET A 28 13.93 -27.94 -15.84
C MET A 28 13.97 -28.58 -17.24
N GLU A 29 12.86 -28.60 -17.98
CA GLU A 29 12.80 -29.12 -19.36
C GLU A 29 13.81 -28.44 -20.34
N ASN A 30 14.25 -27.21 -20.05
CA ASN A 30 15.30 -26.50 -20.80
C ASN A 30 16.25 -25.73 -19.85
N PRO A 31 17.28 -26.39 -19.27
CA PRO A 31 18.17 -25.76 -18.30
C PRO A 31 19.06 -24.67 -18.94
N ALA A 32 19.28 -24.74 -20.25
CA ALA A 32 20.10 -23.78 -21.00
C ALA A 32 19.61 -22.32 -20.84
N ILE A 33 18.30 -22.09 -20.77
CA ILE A 33 17.73 -20.74 -20.63
C ILE A 33 18.10 -20.12 -19.28
N VAL A 34 18.03 -20.91 -18.21
CA VAL A 34 18.37 -20.47 -16.84
C VAL A 34 19.87 -20.19 -16.72
N ILE A 35 20.70 -20.97 -17.41
CA ILE A 35 22.15 -20.76 -17.47
C ILE A 35 22.48 -19.47 -18.25
N ILE A 36 21.81 -19.21 -19.38
CA ILE A 36 22.00 -17.97 -20.15
C ILE A 36 21.63 -16.74 -19.31
N ILE A 37 20.51 -16.78 -18.58
CA ILE A 37 20.10 -15.67 -17.69
C ILE A 37 21.14 -15.43 -16.59
N LEU A 38 21.69 -16.50 -15.99
CA LEU A 38 22.75 -16.40 -14.99
C LEU A 38 24.00 -15.71 -15.56
N LEU A 39 24.44 -16.11 -16.76
CA LEU A 39 25.60 -15.53 -17.43
C LEU A 39 25.41 -14.04 -17.74
N VAL A 40 24.20 -13.63 -18.15
CA VAL A 40 23.87 -12.21 -18.37
C VAL A 40 23.97 -11.42 -17.06
N PHE A 41 23.45 -11.95 -15.95
CA PHE A 41 23.53 -11.26 -14.66
C PHE A 41 24.96 -11.14 -14.14
N ILE A 42 25.78 -12.19 -14.30
CA ILE A 42 27.21 -12.14 -13.99
C ILE A 42 27.90 -11.06 -14.84
N GLY A 43 27.58 -10.98 -16.14
CA GLY A 43 28.11 -9.94 -17.02
C GLY A 43 27.78 -8.52 -16.57
N ILE A 44 26.54 -8.28 -16.10
CA ILE A 44 26.11 -6.97 -15.57
C ILE A 44 26.87 -6.62 -14.28
N ILE A 45 27.04 -7.59 -13.37
CA ILE A 45 27.79 -7.37 -12.12
C ILE A 45 29.27 -7.07 -12.43
N LEU A 46 29.87 -7.82 -13.35
CA LEU A 46 31.25 -7.59 -13.78
C LEU A 46 31.43 -6.22 -14.44
N PHE A 47 30.48 -5.81 -15.29
CA PHE A 47 30.50 -4.48 -15.90
C PHE A 47 30.39 -3.36 -14.86
N GLU A 48 29.47 -3.49 -13.89
CA GLU A 48 29.32 -2.53 -12.80
C GLU A 48 30.61 -2.42 -11.97
N TYR A 49 31.19 -3.56 -11.60
CA TYR A 49 32.41 -3.63 -10.82
C TYR A 49 33.60 -2.99 -11.55
N LEU A 50 33.79 -3.32 -12.83
CA LEU A 50 34.91 -2.82 -13.63
C LEU A 50 34.81 -1.32 -13.95
N TYR A 51 33.60 -0.78 -14.14
CA TYR A 51 33.42 0.59 -14.62
C TYR A 51 33.06 1.60 -13.51
N PHE A 52 32.29 1.18 -12.51
CA PHE A 52 31.78 2.07 -11.45
C PHE A 52 32.40 1.79 -10.07
N ASN A 53 33.19 0.72 -9.95
CA ASN A 53 33.78 0.25 -8.69
C ASN A 53 32.74 0.12 -7.56
N SER A 54 31.51 -0.29 -7.93
CA SER A 54 30.39 -0.50 -7.03
C SER A 54 29.89 -1.95 -7.08
N TYR A 55 29.15 -2.35 -6.04
CA TYR A 55 28.67 -3.72 -5.84
C TYR A 55 27.17 -3.76 -5.53
N TYR A 56 26.40 -2.76 -5.97
CA TYR A 56 24.99 -2.64 -5.61
C TYR A 56 24.14 -3.72 -6.28
N SER A 57 24.42 -4.07 -7.54
CA SER A 57 23.67 -5.13 -8.23
C SER A 57 23.98 -6.53 -7.70
N LEU A 58 25.05 -6.71 -6.94
CA LEU A 58 25.44 -7.98 -6.33
C LEU A 58 24.42 -8.48 -5.30
N ILE A 59 23.60 -7.59 -4.74
CA ILE A 59 22.52 -7.96 -3.82
C ILE A 59 21.21 -8.22 -4.59
N ILE A 60 20.89 -7.36 -5.56
CA ILE A 60 19.58 -7.35 -6.23
C ILE A 60 19.48 -8.45 -7.30
N LEU A 61 20.52 -8.64 -8.12
CA LEU A 61 20.49 -9.58 -9.24
C LEU A 61 20.48 -11.05 -8.81
N PRO A 62 21.24 -11.50 -7.80
CA PRO A 62 21.11 -12.88 -7.30
C PRO A 62 19.74 -13.14 -6.69
N PHE A 63 19.13 -12.15 -6.04
CA PHE A 63 17.78 -12.27 -5.51
C PHE A 63 16.74 -12.41 -6.64
N LEU A 64 16.80 -11.57 -7.67
CA LEU A 64 15.98 -11.71 -8.88
C LEU A 64 16.19 -13.05 -9.57
N TYR A 65 17.43 -13.51 -9.69
CA TYR A 65 17.76 -14.82 -10.24
C TYR A 65 17.12 -15.94 -9.42
N SER A 66 17.19 -15.86 -8.08
CA SER A 66 16.56 -16.85 -7.21
C SER A 66 15.05 -16.91 -7.42
N ILE A 67 14.38 -15.77 -7.62
CA ILE A 67 12.94 -15.71 -7.92
C ILE A 67 12.66 -16.35 -9.28
N ILE A 68 13.44 -16.01 -10.31
CA ILE A 68 13.28 -16.57 -11.66
C ILE A 68 13.52 -18.08 -11.63
N PHE A 69 14.56 -18.53 -10.92
CA PHE A 69 14.91 -19.94 -10.75
C PHE A 69 13.81 -20.72 -10.04
N VAL A 70 13.30 -20.19 -8.92
CA VAL A 70 12.14 -20.76 -8.21
C VAL A 70 10.92 -20.78 -9.14
N TYR A 71 10.63 -19.69 -9.84
CA TYR A 71 9.52 -19.66 -10.78
C TYR A 71 9.67 -20.74 -11.87
N TRP A 72 10.86 -20.89 -12.46
CA TRP A 72 11.11 -21.86 -13.53
C TRP A 72 11.07 -23.30 -13.06
N THR A 73 11.49 -23.58 -11.82
CA THR A 73 11.46 -24.92 -11.24
C THR A 73 10.04 -25.33 -10.82
N PHE A 74 9.24 -24.39 -10.29
CA PHE A 74 7.90 -24.67 -9.79
C PHE A 74 6.77 -24.47 -10.82
N TYR A 75 6.98 -23.69 -11.88
CA TYR A 75 5.95 -23.40 -12.88
C TYR A 75 5.47 -24.66 -13.63
N PRO A 76 6.35 -25.55 -14.15
CA PRO A 76 5.95 -26.80 -14.80
C PRO A 76 5.11 -27.70 -13.88
N LEU A 77 5.52 -27.83 -12.62
CA LEU A 77 4.82 -28.61 -11.61
C LEU A 77 3.40 -28.08 -11.37
N LYS A 78 3.26 -26.76 -11.25
CA LYS A 78 1.96 -26.09 -11.06
C LYS A 78 1.08 -26.14 -12.32
N TYR A 79 1.69 -26.19 -13.50
CA TYR A 79 0.98 -26.38 -14.76
C TYR A 79 0.37 -27.78 -14.85
N ASN A 80 1.14 -28.81 -14.53
CA ASN A 80 0.66 -30.20 -14.45
C ASN A 80 -0.49 -30.34 -13.43
N GLU A 81 -0.32 -29.75 -12.24
CA GLU A 81 -1.35 -29.73 -11.20
C GLU A 81 -2.67 -29.11 -11.67
N LYS A 82 -2.63 -28.00 -12.40
CA LYS A 82 -3.83 -27.37 -12.98
C LYS A 82 -4.53 -28.24 -14.03
N ILE A 83 -3.80 -29.09 -14.75
CA ILE A 83 -4.39 -30.03 -15.70
C ILE A 83 -5.14 -31.12 -14.94
N GLU A 84 -4.51 -31.70 -13.92
CA GLU A 84 -5.10 -32.73 -13.05
C GLU A 84 -6.33 -32.21 -12.31
N GLU A 85 -6.24 -31.03 -11.70
CA GLU A 85 -7.34 -30.37 -11.01
C GLU A 85 -8.53 -30.17 -11.96
N TYR A 86 -8.28 -29.61 -13.15
CA TYR A 86 -9.32 -29.41 -14.16
C TYR A 86 -9.99 -30.73 -14.59
N MET A 87 -9.20 -31.79 -14.80
CA MET A 87 -9.71 -33.10 -15.20
C MET A 87 -10.53 -33.74 -14.08
N MET A 88 -10.08 -33.65 -12.82
CA MET A 88 -10.84 -34.14 -11.68
C MET A 88 -12.12 -33.32 -11.46
N ASP A 89 -12.05 -32.00 -11.52
CA ASP A 89 -13.19 -31.11 -11.31
C ASP A 89 -14.31 -31.36 -12.31
N LYS A 90 -13.97 -31.49 -13.60
CA LYS A 90 -14.92 -31.85 -14.65
C LYS A 90 -15.60 -33.20 -14.38
N ASN A 91 -14.84 -34.20 -13.93
CA ASN A 91 -15.37 -35.54 -13.66
C ASN A 91 -16.21 -35.63 -12.39
N VAL A 92 -15.77 -34.98 -11.31
CA VAL A 92 -16.52 -34.89 -10.06
C VAL A 92 -17.84 -34.19 -10.31
N THR A 93 -17.87 -33.09 -11.05
CA THR A 93 -19.11 -32.37 -11.39
C THR A 93 -20.14 -33.25 -12.10
N LEU A 94 -19.70 -34.11 -13.03
CA LEU A 94 -20.59 -35.03 -13.75
C LEU A 94 -21.19 -36.13 -12.86
N ARG A 95 -20.53 -36.48 -11.75
CA ARG A 95 -20.92 -37.62 -10.89
C ARG A 95 -21.56 -37.18 -9.58
N LEU A 96 -21.15 -36.03 -9.06
CA LEU A 96 -21.54 -35.53 -7.75
C LEU A 96 -23.04 -35.42 -7.59
N HIS A 97 -23.78 -35.02 -8.64
CA HIS A 97 -25.24 -34.97 -8.58
C HIS A 97 -25.87 -36.34 -8.26
N ASN A 98 -25.37 -37.41 -8.87
CA ASN A 98 -25.87 -38.77 -8.62
C ASN A 98 -25.41 -39.31 -7.27
N ASP A 99 -24.19 -39.00 -6.85
CA ASP A 99 -23.61 -39.44 -5.57
C ASP A 99 -24.32 -38.74 -4.39
N VAL A 100 -24.60 -37.44 -4.50
CA VAL A 100 -25.35 -36.66 -3.51
C VAL A 100 -26.80 -37.11 -3.41
N ARG A 101 -27.46 -37.39 -4.54
CA ARG A 101 -28.84 -37.91 -4.57
C ARG A 101 -28.99 -39.26 -3.85
N LYS A 102 -27.94 -40.09 -3.82
CA LYS A 102 -27.93 -41.34 -3.04
C LYS A 102 -27.82 -41.11 -1.53
N LEU A 103 -27.26 -39.99 -1.10
CA LEU A 103 -27.04 -39.66 0.32
C LEU A 103 -28.24 -38.95 0.96
N GLY A 104 -29.07 -38.25 0.18
CA GLY A 104 -30.31 -37.61 0.66
C GLY A 104 -30.75 -36.43 -0.21
N LYS A 105 -32.05 -36.07 -0.17
CA LYS A 105 -32.63 -34.99 -1.00
C LYS A 105 -32.15 -33.59 -0.61
N ASP A 106 -31.73 -33.38 0.64
CA ASP A 106 -31.37 -32.05 1.18
C ASP A 106 -29.87 -31.82 1.32
N ILE A 107 -29.05 -32.77 0.84
CA ILE A 107 -27.59 -32.65 0.91
C ILE A 107 -27.12 -31.91 -0.34
N TYR A 108 -26.30 -30.87 -0.17
CA TYR A 108 -25.63 -30.18 -1.27
C TYR A 108 -24.14 -29.94 -0.98
N GLU A 109 -23.37 -29.61 -2.01
CA GLU A 109 -21.94 -29.27 -1.93
C GLU A 109 -21.74 -27.88 -1.29
N LYS A 110 -20.96 -27.82 -0.21
CA LYS A 110 -20.51 -26.55 0.40
C LYS A 110 -19.21 -26.06 -0.22
N ARG A 111 -18.26 -26.97 -0.46
CA ARG A 111 -16.89 -26.61 -0.89
C ARG A 111 -16.20 -27.78 -1.58
N ARG A 112 -15.34 -27.45 -2.55
CA ARG A 112 -14.41 -28.38 -3.21
C ARG A 112 -12.97 -27.94 -3.02
N LYS A 113 -12.03 -28.88 -2.93
CA LYS A 113 -10.59 -28.59 -2.92
C LYS A 113 -9.78 -29.76 -3.48
N PHE A 114 -8.86 -29.45 -4.40
CA PHE A 114 -7.84 -30.38 -4.86
C PHE A 114 -6.71 -30.48 -3.83
N TYR A 115 -6.23 -31.69 -3.56
CA TYR A 115 -5.24 -31.96 -2.52
C TYR A 115 -4.27 -33.07 -2.93
N LYS A 116 -2.98 -32.81 -2.81
CA LYS A 116 -1.91 -33.81 -2.95
C LYS A 116 -1.34 -34.13 -1.57
N GLU A 117 -1.37 -35.41 -1.22
CA GLU A 117 -0.72 -35.91 0.00
C GLU A 117 0.74 -36.24 -0.32
N THR A 118 1.65 -35.71 0.47
CA THR A 118 3.09 -35.90 0.32
C THR A 118 3.69 -36.54 1.57
N LYS A 119 4.72 -37.37 1.40
CA LYS A 119 5.52 -37.94 2.50
C LYS A 119 7.01 -37.66 2.32
N GLY A 120 7.70 -37.51 3.46
CA GLY A 120 9.14 -37.29 3.53
C GLY A 120 9.57 -35.83 3.28
N THR A 121 10.82 -35.54 3.58
CA THR A 121 11.45 -34.20 3.46
C THR A 121 11.51 -33.68 2.02
N TYR A 122 11.50 -34.60 1.04
CA TYR A 122 11.51 -34.29 -0.40
C TYR A 122 10.09 -34.21 -1.01
N GLY A 123 9.04 -34.40 -0.21
CA GLY A 123 7.66 -34.20 -0.65
C GLY A 123 7.18 -35.19 -1.71
N VAL A 124 7.50 -36.48 -1.57
CA VAL A 124 7.05 -37.51 -2.52
C VAL A 124 5.53 -37.61 -2.46
N VAL A 125 4.85 -37.40 -3.58
CA VAL A 125 3.38 -37.48 -3.68
C VAL A 125 2.95 -38.94 -3.49
N THR A 126 2.25 -39.22 -2.40
CA THR A 126 1.72 -40.56 -2.08
C THR A 126 0.28 -40.76 -2.49
N GLY A 127 -0.46 -39.68 -2.76
CA GLY A 127 -1.82 -39.75 -3.26
C GLY A 127 -2.35 -38.38 -3.68
N THR A 128 -3.21 -38.36 -4.69
CA THR A 128 -3.88 -37.15 -5.18
C THR A 128 -5.39 -37.32 -5.04
N TYR A 129 -6.04 -36.34 -4.42
CA TYR A 129 -7.44 -36.40 -4.03
C TYR A 129 -8.19 -35.12 -4.40
N MET A 130 -9.45 -35.25 -4.79
CA MET A 130 -10.40 -34.15 -4.81
C MET A 130 -11.34 -34.32 -3.61
N LEU A 131 -11.29 -33.36 -2.69
CA LEU A 131 -12.08 -33.34 -1.46
C LEU A 131 -13.35 -32.50 -1.70
N VAL A 132 -14.51 -33.06 -1.39
CA VAL A 132 -15.81 -32.39 -1.48
C VAL A 132 -16.46 -32.36 -0.12
N LEU A 133 -16.63 -31.17 0.45
CA LEU A 133 -17.34 -30.93 1.71
C LEU A 133 -18.83 -30.75 1.43
N LEU A 134 -19.65 -31.60 2.04
CA LEU A 134 -21.10 -31.58 1.94
C LEU A 134 -21.74 -30.76 3.07
N SER A 135 -23.00 -30.38 2.86
CA SER A 135 -23.82 -29.62 3.82
C SER A 135 -23.98 -30.28 5.19
N ASN A 136 -23.99 -31.61 5.25
CA ASN A 136 -24.04 -32.42 6.47
C ASN A 136 -22.65 -32.57 7.15
N ASN A 137 -21.64 -31.83 6.71
CA ASN A 137 -20.24 -31.89 7.15
C ASN A 137 -19.52 -33.21 6.83
N ASP A 138 -20.10 -34.08 6.02
CA ASP A 138 -19.38 -35.22 5.46
C ASP A 138 -18.43 -34.75 4.35
N ILE A 139 -17.28 -35.41 4.24
CA ILE A 139 -16.29 -35.15 3.20
C ILE A 139 -16.17 -36.39 2.33
N LEU A 140 -16.43 -36.22 1.04
CA LEU A 140 -16.21 -37.24 0.01
C LEU A 140 -14.82 -37.04 -0.60
N GLU A 141 -14.07 -38.13 -0.71
CA GLU A 141 -12.75 -38.16 -1.35
C GLU A 141 -12.86 -38.90 -2.69
N TYR A 142 -12.45 -38.21 -3.76
CA TYR A 142 -12.25 -38.82 -5.07
C TYR A 142 -10.75 -38.97 -5.31
N GLU A 143 -10.27 -40.20 -5.48
CA GLU A 143 -8.85 -40.51 -5.63
C GLU A 143 -8.42 -40.56 -7.11
N LEU A 144 -7.26 -39.98 -7.40
CA LEU A 144 -6.54 -40.08 -8.66
C LEU A 144 -5.29 -40.93 -8.47
N LYS A 145 -5.24 -42.09 -9.14
CA LYS A 145 -4.10 -42.99 -9.13
C LYS A 145 -3.20 -42.74 -10.33
N TYR A 146 -1.89 -42.69 -10.09
CA TYR A 146 -0.89 -42.60 -11.15
C TYR A 146 -0.38 -43.98 -11.50
N HIS A 147 -0.40 -44.30 -12.79
CA HIS A 147 0.20 -45.52 -13.32
C HIS A 147 1.42 -45.15 -14.16
N ALA A 148 2.60 -45.39 -13.59
CA ALA A 148 3.87 -45.28 -14.31
C ALA A 148 4.06 -46.53 -15.18
N SER A 149 4.36 -46.35 -16.47
CA SER A 149 4.66 -47.49 -17.35
C SER A 149 6.04 -48.06 -17.01
N LYS A 150 6.11 -49.37 -16.82
CA LYS A 150 7.37 -50.09 -16.60
C LYS A 150 8.05 -50.53 -17.90
N ASP A 151 7.39 -50.41 -19.04
CA ASP A 151 7.93 -50.77 -20.35
C ASP A 151 7.56 -49.73 -21.42
N ASN A 152 8.47 -49.55 -22.38
CA ASN A 152 8.52 -48.50 -23.42
C ASN A 152 7.33 -48.44 -24.42
N GLN A 153 6.11 -48.83 -24.05
CA GLN A 153 4.96 -48.86 -24.98
C GLN A 153 3.63 -48.28 -24.46
N LYS A 154 3.55 -47.78 -23.22
CA LYS A 154 2.34 -47.04 -22.78
C LYS A 154 2.74 -45.74 -22.10
N SER A 155 2.20 -44.62 -22.58
CA SER A 155 2.34 -43.32 -21.95
C SER A 155 1.84 -43.36 -20.50
N THR A 156 2.55 -42.70 -19.58
CA THR A 156 2.09 -42.48 -18.20
C THR A 156 0.66 -41.94 -18.19
N TYR A 157 -0.20 -42.51 -17.35
CA TYR A 157 -1.60 -42.12 -17.31
C TYR A 157 -2.15 -42.07 -15.89
N CYS A 158 -3.13 -41.19 -15.72
CA CYS A 158 -3.85 -41.01 -14.47
C CYS A 158 -5.20 -41.73 -14.57
N GLU A 159 -5.54 -42.50 -13.54
CA GLU A 159 -6.81 -43.21 -13.41
C GLU A 159 -7.65 -42.59 -12.29
N PHE A 160 -8.89 -42.23 -12.62
CA PHE A 160 -9.85 -41.70 -11.66
C PHE A 160 -10.76 -42.80 -11.12
N ILE A 161 -10.68 -43.09 -9.83
CA ILE A 161 -11.44 -44.15 -9.17
C ILE A 161 -12.94 -43.81 -9.15
N LYS A 162 -13.79 -44.78 -9.48
CA LYS A 162 -15.21 -44.55 -9.70
C LYS A 162 -16.03 -44.25 -8.44
N THR A 163 -15.74 -44.91 -7.33
CA THR A 163 -16.52 -44.78 -6.09
C THR A 163 -15.86 -43.81 -5.11
N PRO A 164 -16.52 -42.72 -4.72
CA PRO A 164 -15.99 -41.84 -3.69
C PRO A 164 -15.94 -42.55 -2.34
N GLN A 165 -14.91 -42.27 -1.55
CA GLN A 165 -14.77 -42.79 -0.19
C GLN A 165 -15.09 -41.69 0.82
N LYS A 166 -15.67 -42.05 1.97
CA LYS A 166 -15.86 -41.11 3.08
C LYS A 166 -14.52 -40.85 3.75
N CYS A 167 -14.14 -39.58 3.89
CA CYS A 167 -12.87 -39.16 4.48
C CYS A 167 -12.76 -39.61 5.95
N SER A 168 -11.82 -40.50 6.25
CA SER A 168 -11.47 -40.92 7.61
C SER A 168 -10.23 -40.21 8.17
N ASN A 169 -9.36 -39.67 7.31
CA ASN A 169 -8.06 -39.10 7.70
C ASN A 169 -8.16 -37.66 8.23
N SER A 170 -7.71 -37.44 9.48
CA SER A 170 -7.78 -36.14 10.17
C SER A 170 -7.01 -35.02 9.48
N ASN A 171 -5.91 -35.33 8.79
CA ASN A 171 -5.10 -34.32 8.09
C ASN A 171 -5.83 -33.80 6.85
N ARG A 172 -6.51 -34.68 6.12
CA ARG A 172 -7.30 -34.33 4.93
C ARG A 172 -8.53 -33.49 5.30
N LYS A 173 -9.18 -33.78 6.44
CA LYS A 173 -10.29 -32.97 6.97
C LYS A 173 -9.89 -31.53 7.25
N LYS A 174 -8.77 -31.32 7.93
CA LYS A 174 -8.26 -29.96 8.25
C LYS A 174 -8.07 -29.12 6.98
N VAL A 175 -7.59 -29.70 5.89
CA VAL A 175 -7.27 -28.96 4.66
C VAL A 175 -8.49 -28.31 4.00
N ILE A 176 -9.68 -28.94 4.08
CA ILE A 176 -10.92 -28.40 3.51
C ILE A 176 -11.68 -27.52 4.52
N GLU A 177 -11.50 -27.75 5.82
CA GLU A 177 -12.08 -26.95 6.92
C GLU A 177 -11.36 -25.62 7.15
N ILE A 178 -10.06 -25.51 6.80
CA ILE A 178 -9.32 -24.24 6.88
C ILE A 178 -10.02 -23.18 6.01
N LYS A 179 -10.66 -22.21 6.68
CA LYS A 179 -11.20 -21.01 6.04
C LYS A 179 -10.04 -20.28 5.35
N SER A 180 -10.24 -19.86 4.10
CA SER A 180 -9.23 -19.04 3.42
C SER A 180 -8.99 -17.76 4.21
N PHE A 181 -7.76 -17.25 4.21
CA PHE A 181 -7.42 -15.98 4.84
C PHE A 181 -8.35 -14.84 4.38
N ILE A 182 -8.78 -14.88 3.11
CA ILE A 182 -9.76 -13.98 2.51
C ILE A 182 -11.13 -14.08 3.19
N ASN A 183 -11.60 -15.29 3.52
CA ASN A 183 -12.87 -15.50 4.24
C ASN A 183 -12.78 -15.14 5.72
N TRP A 184 -11.57 -15.21 6.31
CA TRP A 184 -11.33 -14.72 7.66
C TRP A 184 -11.38 -13.19 7.69
N LEU A 185 -10.72 -12.52 6.73
CA LEU A 185 -10.78 -11.07 6.58
C LEU A 185 -12.22 -10.57 6.32
N SER A 186 -12.99 -11.24 5.47
CA SER A 186 -14.38 -10.86 5.19
C SER A 186 -15.35 -11.13 6.35
N SER A 187 -14.98 -12.02 7.28
CA SER A 187 -15.74 -12.26 8.51
C SER A 187 -15.46 -11.23 9.61
N THR A 188 -14.38 -10.45 9.49
CA THR A 188 -14.16 -9.30 10.37
C THR A 188 -15.13 -8.19 9.98
N LYS A 189 -16.10 -7.89 10.84
CA LYS A 189 -17.00 -6.73 10.70
C LYS A 189 -16.24 -5.45 11.00
N ILE A 190 -15.28 -5.10 10.14
CA ILE A 190 -14.62 -3.79 10.17
C ILE A 190 -15.66 -2.77 9.71
N THR A 191 -15.90 -1.74 10.52
CA THR A 191 -16.81 -0.64 10.16
C THR A 191 -16.31 0.04 8.89
N GLU A 192 -17.22 0.52 8.02
CA GLU A 192 -16.85 1.23 6.78
C GLU A 192 -15.90 2.41 7.07
N ARG A 193 -16.07 3.08 8.20
CA ARG A 193 -15.15 4.14 8.68
C ARG A 193 -13.72 3.62 8.89
N ALA A 194 -13.56 2.47 9.53
CA ALA A 194 -12.23 1.89 9.75
C ALA A 194 -11.58 1.42 8.44
N LYS A 195 -12.37 0.93 7.47
CA LYS A 195 -11.86 0.60 6.13
C LYS A 195 -11.32 1.84 5.41
N LEU A 196 -12.08 2.93 5.41
CA LEU A 196 -11.66 4.20 4.81
C LEU A 196 -10.39 4.74 5.48
N LEU A 197 -10.31 4.71 6.81
CA LEU A 197 -9.11 5.11 7.54
C LEU A 197 -7.90 4.25 7.17
N ILE A 198 -8.04 2.92 7.08
CA ILE A 198 -6.96 2.02 6.68
C ILE A 198 -6.47 2.37 5.27
N ILE A 199 -7.36 2.67 4.33
CA ILE A 199 -6.99 3.06 2.97
C ILE A 199 -6.21 4.39 2.98
N ILE A 200 -6.73 5.41 3.69
CA ILE A 200 -6.07 6.72 3.81
C ILE A 200 -4.69 6.58 4.44
N PHE A 201 -4.59 5.90 5.58
CA PHE A 201 -3.32 5.63 6.25
C PHE A 201 -2.37 4.81 5.36
N GLY A 202 -2.89 3.83 4.62
CA GLY A 202 -2.10 3.05 3.66
C GLY A 202 -1.47 3.91 2.58
N ILE A 203 -2.24 4.80 1.96
CA ILE A 203 -1.74 5.74 0.94
C ILE A 203 -0.66 6.66 1.54
N LEU A 204 -0.92 7.22 2.71
CA LEU A 204 0.04 8.12 3.39
C LEU A 204 1.34 7.42 3.79
N ILE A 205 1.26 6.22 4.36
CA ILE A 205 2.45 5.44 4.76
C ILE A 205 3.29 5.07 3.54
N ILE A 206 2.65 4.60 2.47
CA ILE A 206 3.35 4.27 1.21
C ILE A 206 4.00 5.53 0.64
N GLY A 207 3.28 6.64 0.56
CA GLY A 207 3.82 7.92 0.09
C GLY A 207 5.03 8.38 0.90
N LEU A 208 4.94 8.35 2.23
CA LEU A 208 6.05 8.72 3.13
C LEU A 208 7.26 7.80 2.95
N LEU A 209 7.08 6.48 2.91
CA LEU A 209 8.16 5.52 2.68
C LEU A 209 8.89 5.77 1.37
N MET A 210 8.15 6.12 0.31
CA MET A 210 8.71 6.44 -0.99
C MET A 210 9.51 7.75 -0.97
N ILE A 211 9.00 8.78 -0.29
CA ILE A 211 9.75 10.04 -0.08
C ILE A 211 11.06 9.76 0.66
N PHE A 212 11.01 8.99 1.76
CA PHE A 212 12.19 8.59 2.51
C PHE A 212 13.19 7.80 1.66
N LEU A 213 12.72 6.87 0.84
CA LEU A 213 13.56 6.11 -0.08
C LEU A 213 14.24 7.04 -1.09
N GLY A 214 13.50 7.99 -1.66
CA GLY A 214 14.04 9.01 -2.57
C GLY A 214 15.12 9.86 -1.89
N SER A 215 14.86 10.37 -0.69
CA SER A 215 15.82 11.15 0.08
C SER A 215 17.06 10.33 0.48
N PHE A 216 16.88 9.05 0.81
CA PHE A 216 17.99 8.14 1.12
C PHE A 216 18.89 7.89 -0.11
N LEU A 217 18.28 7.63 -1.27
CA LEU A 217 19.01 7.48 -2.53
C LEU A 217 19.76 8.76 -2.89
N TYR A 218 19.12 9.92 -2.71
CA TYR A 218 19.73 11.23 -2.89
C TYR A 218 20.95 11.45 -1.98
N ALA A 219 20.81 11.16 -0.68
CA ALA A 219 21.90 11.31 0.29
C ALA A 219 23.09 10.39 -0.01
N LYS A 220 22.83 9.17 -0.50
CA LYS A 220 23.87 8.16 -0.75
C LYS A 220 24.59 8.33 -2.09
N LEU A 221 23.87 8.68 -3.16
CA LEU A 221 24.40 8.76 -4.51
C LEU A 221 24.93 10.16 -4.87
N GLY A 222 24.44 11.19 -4.18
CA GLY A 222 24.72 12.59 -4.51
C GLY A 222 23.94 13.07 -5.73
N ILE A 223 23.78 14.40 -5.81
CA ILE A 223 22.92 15.09 -6.80
C ILE A 223 23.23 14.68 -8.24
N THR A 224 24.52 14.67 -8.60
CA THR A 224 24.96 14.44 -9.99
C THR A 224 24.60 13.04 -10.48
N LYS A 225 24.83 12.00 -9.67
CA LYS A 225 24.53 10.61 -10.04
C LYS A 225 23.03 10.34 -10.11
N CYS A 226 22.23 10.96 -9.23
CA CYS A 226 20.77 10.88 -9.30
C CYS A 226 20.23 11.51 -10.59
N ILE A 227 20.77 12.66 -11.02
CA ILE A 227 20.38 13.31 -12.27
C ILE A 227 20.72 12.43 -13.47
N TYR A 228 21.94 11.87 -13.54
CA TYR A 228 22.29 10.95 -14.63
C TYR A 228 21.39 9.71 -14.67
N PHE A 229 21.10 9.11 -13.52
CA PHE A 229 20.20 7.96 -13.43
C PHE A 229 18.80 8.29 -13.94
N PHE A 230 18.26 9.46 -13.56
CA PHE A 230 16.96 9.93 -14.02
C PHE A 230 16.92 10.20 -15.53
N ILE A 231 17.98 10.83 -16.07
CA ILE A 231 18.08 11.10 -17.52
C ILE A 231 18.16 9.79 -18.32
N ILE A 232 19.01 8.83 -17.89
CA ILE A 232 19.12 7.52 -18.54
C ILE A 232 17.78 6.79 -18.51
N TYR A 233 17.09 6.81 -17.36
CA TYR A 233 15.75 6.26 -17.23
C TYR A 233 14.75 6.94 -18.19
N LEU A 234 14.73 8.27 -18.26
CA LEU A 234 13.82 9.00 -19.14
C LEU A 234 14.06 8.66 -20.63
N VAL A 235 15.32 8.63 -21.04
CA VAL A 235 15.70 8.28 -22.43
C VAL A 235 15.31 6.85 -22.76
N THR A 236 15.61 5.89 -21.88
CA THR A 236 15.20 4.48 -22.09
C THR A 236 13.68 4.34 -22.13
N TYR A 237 12.95 5.05 -21.27
CA TYR A 237 11.48 5.08 -21.28
C TYR A 237 10.90 5.59 -22.60
N LEU A 238 11.39 6.73 -23.10
CA LEU A 238 10.92 7.28 -24.37
C LEU A 238 11.22 6.35 -25.56
N LEU A 239 12.41 5.75 -25.60
CA LEU A 239 12.78 4.80 -26.66
C LEU A 239 11.89 3.56 -26.65
N PHE A 240 11.67 2.95 -25.48
CA PHE A 240 10.80 1.78 -25.37
C PHE A 240 9.35 2.11 -25.72
N LYS A 241 8.83 3.26 -25.29
CA LYS A 241 7.47 3.71 -25.61
C LYS A 241 7.26 3.87 -27.12
N GLY A 242 8.26 4.37 -27.84
CA GLY A 242 8.25 4.44 -29.30
C GLY A 242 8.17 3.06 -29.96
N ILE A 243 8.94 2.08 -29.46
CA ILE A 243 8.93 0.69 -29.98
C ILE A 243 7.60 -0.01 -29.70
N ILE A 244 7.03 0.18 -28.49
CA ILE A 244 5.76 -0.43 -28.06
C ILE A 244 4.60 0.11 -28.87
N HIS A 245 4.58 1.42 -29.19
CA HIS A 245 3.55 2.02 -30.04
C HIS A 245 3.48 1.36 -31.42
N TYR A 246 4.63 0.94 -31.96
CA TYR A 246 4.74 0.32 -33.27
C TYR A 246 4.46 -1.20 -33.27
N LYS A 247 4.70 -1.90 -32.16
CA LYS A 247 4.53 -3.36 -32.05
C LYS A 247 3.66 -3.75 -30.85
N LYS A 248 2.38 -4.06 -31.09
CA LYS A 248 1.43 -4.56 -30.08
C LYS A 248 1.66 -6.04 -29.72
N ASN A 249 2.78 -6.36 -29.06
CA ASN A 249 3.03 -7.70 -28.50
C ASN A 249 2.70 -7.77 -27.00
N LYS A 250 2.28 -8.95 -26.52
CA LYS A 250 1.99 -9.21 -25.08
C LYS A 250 3.21 -9.03 -24.16
N ILE A 251 4.42 -9.30 -24.64
CA ILE A 251 5.65 -9.10 -23.86
C ILE A 251 6.00 -7.62 -23.76
N LEU A 252 5.82 -6.87 -24.86
CA LEU A 252 6.07 -5.42 -24.90
C LEU A 252 5.11 -4.65 -23.98
N THR A 253 3.88 -5.12 -23.81
CA THR A 253 2.93 -4.55 -22.83
C THR A 253 3.32 -4.85 -21.37
N ILE A 254 3.93 -6.01 -21.08
CA ILE A 254 4.48 -6.29 -19.74
C ILE A 254 5.69 -5.39 -19.45
N ILE A 255 6.58 -5.20 -20.44
CA ILE A 255 7.73 -4.30 -20.32
C ILE A 255 7.25 -2.86 -20.13
N ASP A 256 6.22 -2.42 -20.85
CA ASP A 256 5.60 -1.08 -20.68
C ASP A 256 5.10 -0.86 -19.25
N ASN A 257 4.43 -1.86 -18.67
CA ASN A 257 3.95 -1.79 -17.27
C ASN A 257 5.10 -1.72 -16.26
N ILE A 258 6.22 -2.41 -16.50
CA ILE A 258 7.40 -2.35 -15.63
C ILE A 258 8.10 -1.00 -15.77
N LEU A 259 8.25 -0.49 -17.00
CA LEU A 259 8.93 0.78 -17.24
C LEU A 259 8.07 1.98 -16.82
N SER A 260 6.76 1.87 -16.83
CA SER A 260 5.85 2.92 -16.33
C SER A 260 5.69 2.91 -14.80
N PHE A 261 6.25 1.91 -14.11
CA PHE A 261 6.15 1.78 -12.66
C PHE A 261 6.62 3.02 -11.88
N PRO A 262 7.77 3.66 -12.21
CA PRO A 262 8.17 4.89 -11.53
C PRO A 262 7.19 6.07 -11.75
N TYR A 263 6.54 6.13 -12.91
CA TYR A 263 5.50 7.14 -13.15
C TYR A 263 4.25 6.86 -12.30
N LEU A 264 3.82 5.60 -12.19
CA LEU A 264 2.74 5.21 -11.29
C LEU A 264 3.05 5.53 -9.82
N LEU A 265 4.31 5.40 -9.40
CA LEU A 265 4.74 5.77 -8.07
C LEU A 265 4.56 7.28 -7.81
N ILE A 266 4.84 8.14 -8.78
CA ILE A 266 4.61 9.59 -8.66
C ILE A 266 3.13 9.88 -8.40
N VAL A 267 2.23 9.24 -9.14
CA VAL A 267 0.77 9.39 -8.97
C VAL A 267 0.30 8.96 -7.57
N VAL A 268 0.91 7.91 -7.00
CA VAL A 268 0.58 7.46 -5.63
C VAL A 268 1.14 8.41 -4.56
N ILE A 269 2.29 9.04 -4.82
CA ILE A 269 2.93 9.99 -3.89
C ILE A 269 2.20 11.34 -3.90
N GLU A 270 1.60 11.73 -5.02
CA GLU A 270 1.01 13.05 -5.25
C GLU A 270 0.05 13.51 -4.13
N PRO A 271 -0.95 12.72 -3.66
CA PRO A 271 -1.82 13.16 -2.56
C PRO A 271 -1.06 13.37 -1.24
N THR A 272 -0.05 12.55 -0.97
CA THR A 272 0.80 12.68 0.23
C THR A 272 1.61 13.97 0.14
N PHE A 273 2.16 14.26 -1.03
CA PHE A 273 2.90 15.48 -1.31
C PHE A 273 2.00 16.71 -1.15
N THR A 274 0.78 16.70 -1.69
CA THR A 274 -0.20 17.77 -1.51
C THR A 274 -0.47 18.06 -0.04
N ILE A 275 -0.76 17.03 0.76
CA ILE A 275 -1.03 17.18 2.20
C ILE A 275 0.20 17.77 2.94
N LEU A 276 1.40 17.26 2.64
CA LEU A 276 2.64 17.74 3.27
C LEU A 276 2.92 19.21 2.92
N TYR A 277 2.79 19.58 1.64
CA TYR A 277 2.99 20.96 1.19
C TYR A 277 1.95 21.91 1.76
N SER A 278 0.69 21.48 1.87
CA SER A 278 -0.38 22.23 2.53
C SER A 278 0.01 22.59 3.96
N TYR A 279 0.44 21.61 4.76
CA TYR A 279 0.88 21.88 6.13
C TYR A 279 2.16 22.73 6.18
N LEU A 280 3.09 22.56 5.23
CA LEU A 280 4.28 23.39 5.14
C LEU A 280 3.92 24.87 4.89
N PHE A 281 3.01 25.14 3.95
CA PHE A 281 2.52 26.49 3.69
C PHE A 281 1.75 27.06 4.88
N LEU A 282 0.91 26.25 5.54
CA LEU A 282 0.25 26.64 6.78
C LEU A 282 1.27 27.09 7.83
N ILE A 283 2.30 26.28 8.09
CA ILE A 283 3.34 26.59 9.08
C ILE A 283 4.10 27.86 8.68
N LEU A 284 4.55 27.95 7.43
CA LEU A 284 5.35 29.06 6.93
C LEU A 284 4.58 30.39 7.03
N PHE A 285 3.34 30.43 6.52
CA PHE A 285 2.53 31.64 6.51
C PHE A 285 1.90 31.98 7.86
N SER A 286 1.97 31.08 8.84
CA SER A 286 1.60 31.37 10.23
C SER A 286 2.78 31.91 11.04
N ILE A 287 3.97 31.34 10.83
CA ILE A 287 5.19 31.73 11.57
C ILE A 287 5.73 33.08 11.08
N ILE A 288 5.76 33.34 9.77
CA ILE A 288 6.34 34.58 9.24
C ILE A 288 5.66 35.84 9.84
N PRO A 289 4.32 35.98 9.82
CA PRO A 289 3.67 37.14 10.43
C PRO A 289 3.94 37.23 11.94
N SER A 290 3.96 36.09 12.63
CA SER A 290 4.23 36.02 14.07
C SER A 290 5.65 36.50 14.41
N MET A 291 6.63 36.10 13.62
CA MET A 291 8.02 36.55 13.75
C MET A 291 8.15 38.04 13.45
N LEU A 292 7.45 38.58 12.45
CA LEU A 292 7.44 40.01 12.16
C LEU A 292 6.91 40.84 13.35
N ILE A 293 5.92 40.33 14.07
CA ILE A 293 5.40 40.98 15.29
C ILE A 293 6.49 40.99 16.38
N VAL A 294 7.15 39.86 16.63
CA VAL A 294 8.27 39.80 17.61
C VAL A 294 9.40 40.74 17.21
N LEU A 295 9.78 40.76 15.94
CA LEU A 295 10.80 41.64 15.40
C LEU A 295 10.42 43.11 15.62
N SER A 296 9.15 43.46 15.37
CA SER A 296 8.62 44.82 15.59
C SER A 296 8.67 45.22 17.07
N LEU A 297 8.37 44.31 18.00
CA LEU A 297 8.50 44.56 19.45
C LEU A 297 9.95 44.87 19.85
N ILE A 298 10.92 44.18 19.26
CA ILE A 298 12.34 44.39 19.53
C ILE A 298 12.82 45.72 18.93
N PHE A 299 12.58 45.97 17.64
CA PHE A 299 13.15 47.14 16.95
C PHE A 299 12.37 48.44 17.15
N LEU A 300 11.04 48.41 17.09
CA LEU A 300 10.22 49.64 17.20
C LEU A 300 10.00 50.05 18.66
N PHE A 301 9.82 49.08 19.55
CA PHE A 301 9.50 49.33 20.95
C PHE A 301 10.67 49.11 21.90
N SER A 302 11.84 48.70 21.39
CA SER A 302 13.06 48.46 22.19
C SER A 302 12.86 47.49 23.36
N ILE A 303 11.95 46.52 23.21
CA ILE A 303 11.68 45.52 24.26
C ILE A 303 12.77 44.46 24.21
N ASN A 304 13.48 44.25 25.33
CA ASN A 304 14.49 43.21 25.44
C ASN A 304 13.83 41.84 25.69
N LEU A 305 13.52 41.13 24.62
CA LEU A 305 12.91 39.80 24.68
C LEU A 305 13.98 38.70 24.72
N SER A 306 13.84 37.77 25.67
CA SER A 306 14.61 36.53 25.65
C SER A 306 14.23 35.65 24.45
N ILE A 307 15.10 34.69 24.09
CA ILE A 307 14.85 33.74 23.00
C ILE A 307 13.60 32.92 23.32
N GLU A 308 13.43 32.52 24.57
CA GLU A 308 12.30 31.73 25.06
C GLU A 308 10.99 32.50 24.98
N THR A 309 11.01 33.79 25.35
CA THR A 309 9.84 34.67 25.22
C THR A 309 9.48 34.87 23.75
N SER A 310 10.48 35.00 22.87
CA SER A 310 10.29 35.13 21.43
C SER A 310 9.66 33.87 20.84
N VAL A 311 10.17 32.69 21.19
CA VAL A 311 9.60 31.39 20.77
C VAL A 311 8.16 31.24 21.27
N PHE A 312 7.90 31.57 22.54
CA PHE A 312 6.56 31.52 23.12
C PHE A 312 5.56 32.42 22.36
N ILE A 313 5.92 33.68 22.10
CA ILE A 313 5.04 34.62 21.37
C ILE A 313 4.82 34.13 19.95
N THR A 314 5.89 33.73 19.24
CA THR A 314 5.81 33.26 17.86
C THR A 314 4.91 32.05 17.74
N LEU A 315 5.06 31.03 18.60
CA LEU A 315 4.23 29.81 18.55
C LEU A 315 2.76 30.10 18.92
N SER A 316 2.54 30.97 19.90
CA SER A 316 1.18 31.37 20.32
C SER A 316 0.45 32.08 19.19
N LEU A 317 1.10 33.07 18.56
CA LEU A 317 0.53 33.80 17.44
C LEU A 317 0.41 32.93 16.19
N ALA A 318 1.39 32.08 15.90
CA ALA A 318 1.36 31.23 14.71
C ALA A 318 0.21 30.21 14.79
N SER A 319 -0.02 29.59 15.94
CA SER A 319 -1.15 28.67 16.11
C SER A 319 -2.51 29.37 15.96
N ILE A 320 -2.64 30.59 16.48
CA ILE A 320 -3.85 31.42 16.33
C ILE A 320 -4.05 31.87 14.89
N ILE A 321 -3.03 32.46 14.25
CA ILE A 321 -3.08 32.94 12.86
C ILE A 321 -3.34 31.77 11.91
N GLY A 322 -2.67 30.63 12.11
CA GLY A 322 -2.86 29.44 11.31
C GLY A 322 -4.31 28.94 11.34
N THR A 323 -4.91 28.94 12.53
CA THR A 323 -6.26 28.40 12.73
C THR A 323 -7.37 29.37 12.34
N TYR A 324 -7.27 30.62 12.79
CA TYR A 324 -8.34 31.62 12.66
C TYR A 324 -8.12 32.58 11.47
N GLY A 325 -6.90 32.60 10.92
CA GLY A 325 -6.56 33.24 9.65
C GLY A 325 -6.62 32.30 8.46
N GLU A 326 -7.35 31.17 8.54
CA GLU A 326 -7.41 30.15 7.49
C GLU A 326 -7.70 30.75 6.10
N LYS A 327 -8.60 31.74 6.01
CA LYS A 327 -9.00 32.36 4.74
C LYS A 327 -7.84 33.08 4.05
N TYR A 328 -6.96 33.70 4.85
CA TYR A 328 -5.76 34.34 4.33
C TYR A 328 -4.78 33.30 3.76
N ILE A 329 -4.60 32.19 4.47
CA ILE A 329 -3.70 31.10 4.04
C ILE A 329 -4.27 30.39 2.81
N GLN A 330 -5.58 30.14 2.78
CA GLN A 330 -6.29 29.60 1.61
C GLN A 330 -6.16 30.54 0.40
N TRP A 331 -6.30 31.85 0.59
CA TRP A 331 -6.07 32.83 -0.49
C TRP A 331 -4.65 32.76 -1.04
N ILE A 332 -3.64 32.64 -0.18
CA ILE A 332 -2.25 32.49 -0.64
C ILE A 332 -2.07 31.20 -1.45
N ILE A 333 -2.66 30.08 -1.01
CA ILE A 333 -2.56 28.82 -1.74
C ILE A 333 -3.23 28.93 -3.11
N LYS A 334 -4.37 29.60 -3.18
CA LYS A 334 -5.08 29.85 -4.44
C LYS A 334 -4.36 30.77 -5.41
N GLU A 335 -3.50 31.65 -4.94
CA GLU A 335 -2.87 32.65 -5.81
C GLU A 335 -1.39 32.43 -6.09
N PHE A 336 -0.63 31.95 -5.10
CA PHE A 336 0.83 31.94 -5.14
C PHE A 336 1.46 30.56 -4.95
N SER A 337 0.66 29.52 -4.66
CA SER A 337 1.20 28.18 -4.42
C SER A 337 1.26 27.36 -5.71
N PRO A 338 2.24 26.44 -5.84
CA PRO A 338 2.23 25.41 -6.88
C PRO A 338 1.02 24.46 -6.78
N LEU A 339 0.24 24.52 -5.69
CA LEU A 339 -1.01 23.76 -5.50
C LEU A 339 -2.24 24.45 -6.14
N LYS A 340 -2.08 25.64 -6.73
CA LYS A 340 -3.14 26.39 -7.40
C LYS A 340 -3.66 25.63 -8.63
N ASN A 341 -4.98 25.67 -8.86
CA ASN A 341 -5.55 25.25 -10.12
C ASN A 341 -5.22 26.25 -11.24
N TRP A 342 -4.41 25.81 -12.22
CA TRP A 342 -4.03 26.62 -13.37
C TRP A 342 -5.06 26.53 -14.51
N GLY A 343 -6.06 25.64 -14.37
CA GLY A 343 -7.08 25.37 -15.38
C GLY A 343 -6.59 24.49 -16.52
N ASN A 344 -5.38 23.92 -16.42
CA ASN A 344 -4.78 23.12 -17.49
C ASN A 344 -5.22 21.66 -17.39
N HIS A 345 -5.32 21.13 -16.17
CA HIS A 345 -5.59 19.72 -15.95
C HIS A 345 -6.56 19.48 -14.79
N LYS A 346 -7.42 18.46 -14.92
CA LYS A 346 -8.39 18.09 -13.87
C LYS A 346 -7.76 17.68 -12.54
N TYR A 347 -6.53 17.15 -12.54
CA TYR A 347 -5.86 16.78 -11.29
C TYR A 347 -5.50 18.01 -10.45
N GLU A 348 -5.27 19.18 -11.07
CA GLU A 348 -4.97 20.43 -10.38
C GLU A 348 -6.16 20.89 -9.53
N GLU A 349 -7.38 20.70 -10.03
CA GLU A 349 -8.62 20.99 -9.30
C GLU A 349 -8.73 20.12 -8.04
N PHE A 350 -8.51 18.80 -8.16
CA PHE A 350 -8.55 17.88 -7.02
C PHE A 350 -7.40 18.13 -6.03
N GLN A 351 -6.23 18.54 -6.53
CA GLN A 351 -5.08 18.89 -5.71
C GLN A 351 -5.35 20.15 -4.88
N GLU A 352 -5.93 21.19 -5.48
CA GLU A 352 -6.34 22.40 -4.77
C GLU A 352 -7.43 22.08 -3.74
N GLU A 353 -8.45 21.31 -4.12
CA GLU A 353 -9.54 20.93 -3.23
C GLU A 353 -9.02 20.16 -1.99
N LEU A 354 -8.14 19.18 -2.20
CA LEU A 354 -7.48 18.45 -1.11
C LEU A 354 -6.65 19.39 -0.24
N ALA A 355 -5.91 20.32 -0.84
CA ALA A 355 -5.07 21.26 -0.12
C ALA A 355 -5.89 22.19 0.79
N LEU A 356 -7.03 22.68 0.29
CA LEU A 356 -7.95 23.54 1.04
C LEU A 356 -8.69 22.77 2.13
N TYR A 357 -9.09 21.52 1.87
CA TYR A 357 -9.72 20.65 2.86
C TYR A 357 -8.81 20.43 4.08
N VAL A 358 -7.53 20.14 3.86
CA VAL A 358 -6.55 19.91 4.94
C VAL A 358 -6.36 21.15 5.83
N ILE A 359 -6.51 22.34 5.24
CA ILE A 359 -6.30 23.66 5.89
C ILE A 359 -7.64 24.27 6.35
N GLU A 360 -8.71 23.48 6.42
CA GLU A 360 -9.92 23.92 7.08
C GLU A 360 -9.70 24.04 8.60
N LYS A 361 -10.26 25.06 9.22
CA LYS A 361 -10.09 25.42 10.64
C LYS A 361 -10.21 24.22 11.56
N ASN A 362 -11.23 23.39 11.41
CA ASN A 362 -11.44 22.22 12.27
C ASN A 362 -10.34 21.17 12.11
N ASN A 363 -9.85 20.98 10.88
CA ASN A 363 -8.76 20.07 10.57
C ASN A 363 -7.42 20.60 11.10
N ILE A 364 -7.20 21.92 11.04
CA ILE A 364 -6.04 22.58 11.67
C ILE A 364 -6.07 22.44 13.18
N ILE A 365 -7.22 22.68 13.83
CA ILE A 365 -7.38 22.50 15.27
C ILE A 365 -7.02 21.06 15.66
N PHE A 366 -7.57 20.08 14.95
CA PHE A 366 -7.24 18.67 15.16
C PHE A 366 -5.74 18.40 14.99
N PHE A 367 -5.12 18.94 13.94
CA PHE A 367 -3.70 18.79 13.66
C PHE A 367 -2.81 19.39 14.77
N ILE A 368 -3.13 20.59 15.25
CA ILE A 368 -2.40 21.24 16.37
C ILE A 368 -2.52 20.39 17.64
N TYR A 369 -3.73 19.90 17.97
CA TYR A 369 -3.92 19.02 19.12
C TYR A 369 -3.17 17.70 18.97
N PHE A 370 -3.13 17.13 17.77
CA PHE A 370 -2.39 15.92 17.49
C PHE A 370 -0.88 16.11 17.66
N ILE A 371 -0.31 17.19 17.10
CA ILE A 371 1.11 17.54 17.32
C ILE A 371 1.39 17.75 18.81
N TYR A 372 0.49 18.43 19.52
CA TYR A 372 0.64 18.66 20.95
C TYR A 372 0.65 17.36 21.75
N LEU A 373 -0.25 16.43 21.42
CA LEU A 373 -0.29 15.10 22.03
C LEU A 373 1.02 14.34 21.79
N LEU A 374 1.54 14.37 20.56
CA LEU A 374 2.83 13.76 20.23
C LEU A 374 3.99 14.41 21.00
N TYR A 375 4.02 15.74 21.04
CA TYR A 375 5.03 16.48 21.79
C TYR A 375 4.99 16.12 23.28
N LEU A 376 3.82 16.12 23.90
CA LEU A 376 3.65 15.73 25.30
C LEU A 376 4.10 14.28 25.54
N PHE A 377 3.70 13.35 24.67
CA PHE A 377 4.07 11.95 24.82
C PHE A 377 5.60 11.77 24.77
N ILE A 378 6.25 12.34 23.76
CA ILE A 378 7.70 12.23 23.57
C ILE A 378 8.45 12.96 24.69
N SER A 379 8.05 14.21 25.00
CA SER A 379 8.70 15.02 26.03
C SER A 379 8.62 14.36 27.40
N ASN A 380 7.43 13.89 27.81
CA ASN A 380 7.28 13.18 29.08
C ASN A 380 8.03 11.85 29.10
N PHE A 381 8.02 11.09 28.00
CA PHE A 381 8.79 9.85 27.92
C PHE A 381 10.28 10.11 28.15
N ILE A 382 10.86 11.11 27.48
CA ILE A 382 12.27 11.46 27.65
C ILE A 382 12.55 11.95 29.07
N GLN A 383 11.67 12.79 29.62
CA GLN A 383 11.82 13.30 30.97
C GLN A 383 11.77 12.18 32.02
N ILE A 384 10.85 11.22 31.90
CA ILE A 384 10.72 10.11 32.85
C ILE A 384 11.88 9.13 32.69
N GLN A 385 12.21 8.74 31.46
CA GLN A 385 13.19 7.68 31.20
C GLN A 385 14.63 8.16 31.37
N TYR A 386 14.92 9.41 30.98
CA TYR A 386 16.29 9.93 30.92
C TYR A 386 16.54 11.13 31.84
N ASN A 387 15.53 11.61 32.57
CA ASN A 387 15.60 12.78 33.46
C ASN A 387 16.18 14.03 32.75
N ARG A 388 15.81 14.22 31.49
CA ARG A 388 16.29 15.32 30.64
C ARG A 388 15.12 15.99 29.92
N PRO A 389 15.21 17.30 29.65
CA PRO A 389 14.26 17.97 28.77
C PRO A 389 14.37 17.44 27.34
N LEU A 390 13.33 17.63 26.54
CA LEU A 390 13.33 17.27 25.12
C LEU A 390 14.26 18.21 24.33
N ILE A 391 14.20 19.52 24.63
CA ILE A 391 15.07 20.54 24.04
C ILE A 391 15.89 21.21 25.15
N THR A 392 15.24 22.09 25.90
CA THR A 392 15.76 22.71 27.13
C THR A 392 14.56 22.98 28.02
N VAL A 393 14.76 23.05 29.34
CA VAL A 393 13.67 23.32 30.30
C VAL A 393 12.92 24.61 29.92
N ALA A 394 13.64 25.63 29.47
CA ALA A 394 13.07 26.93 29.17
C ALA A 394 12.28 26.95 27.84
N ILE A 395 12.79 26.30 26.80
CA ILE A 395 12.09 26.16 25.51
C ILE A 395 10.89 25.22 25.63
N ASP A 396 11.04 24.10 26.33
CA ASP A 396 9.94 23.16 26.54
C ASP A 396 8.78 23.83 27.30
N ASN A 397 9.10 24.64 28.30
CA ASN A 397 8.11 25.47 28.99
C ASN A 397 7.47 26.53 28.08
N ALA A 398 8.23 27.16 27.18
CA ALA A 398 7.71 28.12 26.21
C ALA A 398 6.70 27.45 25.25
N VAL A 399 7.05 26.27 24.74
CA VAL A 399 6.18 25.45 23.88
C VAL A 399 4.89 25.09 24.63
N LEU A 400 4.99 24.52 25.83
CA LEU A 400 3.83 24.15 26.65
C LEU A 400 2.90 25.35 26.94
N LYS A 401 3.46 26.50 27.33
CA LYS A 401 2.69 27.71 27.60
C LYS A 401 2.01 28.25 26.34
N SER A 402 2.66 28.17 25.18
CA SER A 402 2.06 28.58 23.90
C SER A 402 0.83 27.74 23.55
N PHE A 403 0.87 26.44 23.82
CA PHE A 403 -0.28 25.55 23.65
C PHE A 403 -1.42 25.89 24.59
N LEU A 404 -1.12 26.23 25.86
CA LEU A 404 -2.15 26.66 26.81
C LEU A 404 -2.86 27.94 26.33
N ILE A 405 -2.11 28.90 25.76
CA ILE A 405 -2.71 30.08 25.12
C ILE A 405 -3.62 29.69 23.98
N PHE A 406 -3.17 28.80 23.09
CA PHE A 406 -3.98 28.34 21.98
C PHE A 406 -5.29 27.71 22.45
N ILE A 407 -5.24 26.84 23.46
CA ILE A 407 -6.43 26.20 24.05
C ILE A 407 -7.38 27.25 24.65
N ALA A 408 -6.84 28.17 25.45
CA ALA A 408 -7.62 29.23 26.07
C ALA A 408 -8.29 30.13 25.01
N PHE A 409 -7.54 30.54 23.99
CA PHE A 409 -8.05 31.35 22.88
C PHE A 409 -9.13 30.58 22.09
N SER A 410 -8.89 29.30 21.80
CA SER A 410 -9.83 28.49 21.04
C SER A 410 -11.15 28.32 21.76
N ASN A 411 -11.10 28.06 23.07
CA ASN A 411 -12.27 27.99 23.93
C ASN A 411 -12.98 29.35 24.05
N MET A 412 -12.23 30.46 24.13
CA MET A 412 -12.79 31.81 24.16
C MET A 412 -13.60 32.11 22.89
N ILE A 413 -13.06 31.79 21.70
CA ILE A 413 -13.76 32.00 20.43
C ILE A 413 -15.00 31.08 20.31
N ASN A 414 -14.88 29.83 20.75
CA ASN A 414 -16.04 28.93 20.73
C ASN A 414 -17.17 29.43 21.65
N LYS A 415 -16.82 30.03 22.79
CA LYS A 415 -17.78 30.65 23.72
C LYS A 415 -18.27 32.03 23.27
N SER A 416 -17.51 32.80 22.50
CA SER A 416 -17.95 34.12 22.04
C SER A 416 -19.19 34.05 21.17
N ASN A 417 -19.42 32.94 20.47
CA ASN A 417 -20.65 32.68 19.72
C ASN A 417 -21.91 32.55 20.61
N GLN A 418 -21.72 32.43 21.94
CA GLN A 418 -22.80 32.35 22.94
C GLN A 418 -23.00 33.67 23.70
N VAL A 419 -22.21 34.71 23.39
CA VAL A 419 -22.26 36.00 24.07
C VAL A 419 -23.08 36.97 23.22
N ASP A 420 -24.09 37.62 23.81
CA ASP A 420 -24.99 38.58 23.16
C ASP A 420 -24.33 39.91 22.72
N ILE A 421 -23.00 39.99 22.74
CA ILE A 421 -22.26 41.18 22.32
C ILE A 421 -22.09 41.12 20.80
N GLU A 422 -23.06 41.66 20.09
CA GLU A 422 -22.96 41.85 18.64
C GLU A 422 -21.95 42.97 18.33
N ALA A 423 -20.92 42.65 17.52
CA ALA A 423 -19.82 43.57 17.21
C ALA A 423 -20.30 44.92 16.63
N LYS A 424 -21.32 44.88 15.77
CA LYS A 424 -21.93 46.08 15.18
C LYS A 424 -22.58 46.96 16.25
N THR A 425 -23.27 46.34 17.20
CA THR A 425 -23.95 47.02 18.30
C THR A 425 -22.93 47.61 19.28
N LEU A 426 -21.85 46.89 19.58
CA LEU A 426 -20.74 47.41 20.39
C LEU A 426 -20.04 48.60 19.72
N LEU A 427 -19.68 48.48 18.44
CA LEU A 427 -19.05 49.55 17.68
C LEU A 427 -19.92 50.80 17.63
N ASN A 428 -21.23 50.64 17.38
CA ASN A 428 -22.18 51.75 17.41
C ASN A 428 -22.22 52.43 18.79
N LYS A 429 -22.17 51.67 19.88
CA LYS A 429 -22.11 52.24 21.24
C LYS A 429 -20.80 53.01 21.47
N ILE A 430 -19.65 52.47 21.02
CA ILE A 430 -18.34 53.13 21.12
C ILE A 430 -18.32 54.44 20.31
N ILE A 431 -18.77 54.41 19.05
CA ILE A 431 -18.83 55.62 18.19
C ILE A 431 -19.77 56.66 18.80
N LYS A 432 -20.93 56.25 19.32
CA LYS A 432 -21.85 57.16 20.02
C LYS A 432 -21.21 57.79 21.25
N LEU A 433 -20.45 57.03 22.04
CA LEU A 433 -19.72 57.56 23.19
C LEU A 433 -18.67 58.58 22.76
N ILE A 434 -17.82 58.25 21.77
CA ILE A 434 -16.80 59.16 21.24
C ILE A 434 -17.46 60.45 20.73
N THR A 435 -18.48 60.33 19.89
CA THR A 435 -19.17 61.49 19.30
C THR A 435 -19.95 62.33 20.30
N SER A 436 -20.38 61.75 21.42
CA SER A 436 -21.04 62.50 22.50
C SER A 436 -20.10 63.51 23.18
N HIS A 437 -18.79 63.25 23.21
CA HIS A 437 -17.80 64.18 23.75
C HIS A 437 -17.45 65.35 22.81
N TYR A 438 -17.76 65.25 21.52
CA TYR A 438 -17.50 66.29 20.52
C TYR A 438 -18.74 67.12 20.16
N LYS A 439 -19.91 66.79 20.73
CA LYS A 439 -21.18 67.49 20.51
C LYS A 439 -21.59 68.41 21.67
N ASN A 440 -20.60 68.96 22.39
CA ASN A 440 -20.83 70.10 23.28
C ASN A 440 -20.61 71.42 22.56
#